data_AF-A0A4Q5NIT2-F1
#
_entry.id   AF-A0A4Q5NIT2-F1
#
_cell.length_a   1.000
_cell.length_b   1.000
_cell.length_c   1.000
_cell.angle_alpha   90.00
_cell.angle_beta   90.00
_cell.angle_gamma   90.00
#
_symmetry.space_group_name_H-M   'P 1'
#
loop_
_entity.id
_entity.type
_entity.pdbx_description
1 polymer ?
#
loop_
_entity_poly.entity_id
_entity_poly.type
_entity_poly.pdbx_seq_one_letter_code
_entity_poly.pdbx_strand_id
1 'polypeptide(L)' 'MFRAVLDTSPLEIQTSARIRRAQELLRYGELSTREVAARCGFDDPSHFSRVFKRQTNLSPREWLAVARLIP' A
#
# COMPACT_ATOMS: atom_id res chain seq x y z
N MET A 1 18.22 16.48 17.82
CA MET A 1 18.55 17.08 16.51
C MET A 1 18.81 15.94 15.52
N PHE A 2 17.92 15.69 14.56
CA PHE A 2 18.16 14.73 13.48
C PHE A 2 17.81 15.41 12.16
N ARG A 3 18.82 15.62 11.32
CA ARG A 3 18.67 16.19 9.98
C ARG A 3 19.61 15.42 9.05
N ALA A 4 19.18 15.27 7.80
CA ALA A 4 19.87 14.74 6.63
C ALA A 4 19.76 13.21 6.41
N VAL A 5 18.87 12.83 5.48
CA VAL A 5 19.07 11.89 4.35
C VAL A 5 17.73 11.47 3.71
N LEU A 6 16.58 11.72 4.35
CA LEU A 6 15.29 11.32 3.80
C LEU A 6 14.42 12.56 3.58
N ASP A 7 14.28 13.00 2.33
CA ASP A 7 13.31 14.02 1.87
C ASP A 7 11.85 13.51 1.97
N THR A 8 11.64 12.49 2.80
CA THR A 8 10.35 11.86 3.07
C THR A 8 10.08 12.04 4.56
N SER A 9 9.06 12.82 4.87
CA SER A 9 8.54 12.98 6.23
C SER A 9 8.37 11.60 6.89
N PRO A 10 8.59 11.42 8.21
CA PRO A 10 8.36 10.15 8.90
C PRO A 10 7.01 9.50 8.60
N LEU A 11 5.98 10.32 8.31
CA LEU A 11 4.67 9.87 7.84
C LEU A 11 4.72 9.14 6.49
N GLU A 12 5.53 9.61 5.53
CA GLU A 12 5.69 9.01 4.20
C GLU A 12 6.44 7.67 4.28
N ILE A 13 7.45 7.57 5.16
CA ILE A 13 8.17 6.30 5.40
C ILE A 13 7.19 5.25 5.96
N GLN A 14 6.41 5.64 6.98
CA GLN A 14 5.39 4.77 7.55
C GLN A 14 4.36 4.33 6.51
N THR A 15 3.94 5.26 5.64
CA THR A 15 3.00 4.98 4.57
C THR A 15 3.57 3.98 3.56
N SER A 16 4.83 4.12 3.16
CA SER A 16 5.48 3.19 2.23
C SER A 16 5.57 1.75 2.77
N ALA A 17 5.82 1.60 4.07
CA ALA A 17 5.87 0.29 4.72
C ALA A 17 4.48 -0.38 4.74
N ARG A 18 3.43 0.40 5.04
CA ARG A 18 2.04 -0.07 4.99
C ARG A 18 1.62 -0.50 3.59
N ILE A 19 2.03 0.23 2.55
CA ILE A 19 1.74 -0.12 1.15
C ILE A 19 2.48 -1.39 0.71
N ARG A 20 3.76 -1.55 1.08
CA ARG A 20 4.49 -2.81 0.81
C ARG A 20 3.80 -4.01 1.44
N ARG A 21 3.36 -3.87 2.70
CA ARG A 21 2.58 -4.93 3.36
C ARG A 21 1.25 -5.20 2.65
N ALA A 22 0.58 -4.16 2.16
CA ALA A 22 -0.67 -4.31 1.41
C ALA A 22 -0.46 -5.09 0.09
N GLN A 23 0.66 -4.86 -0.61
CA GLN A 23 1.02 -5.60 -1.81
C GLN A 23 1.18 -7.11 -1.54
N GLU A 24 1.87 -7.47 -0.45
CA GLU A 24 2.02 -8.88 -0.04
C GLU A 24 0.67 -9.52 0.27
N LEU A 25 -0.17 -8.82 1.05
CA LEU A 25 -1.50 -9.31 1.42
C LEU A 25 -2.43 -9.46 0.22
N LEU A 26 -2.33 -8.57 -0.78
CA LEU A 26 -3.08 -8.70 -2.02
C LEU A 26 -2.57 -9.86 -2.86
N ARG A 27 -1.24 -10.03 -2.98
CA ARG A 27 -0.64 -11.06 -3.83
C ARG A 27 -0.91 -12.48 -3.32
N TYR A 28 -0.75 -12.69 -2.02
CA TYR A 28 -0.79 -14.03 -1.41
C TYR A 28 -2.06 -14.31 -0.60
N GLY A 29 -2.85 -13.29 -0.29
CA GLY A 29 -4.10 -13.44 0.46
C GLY A 29 -5.32 -13.54 -0.44
N GLU A 30 -6.35 -14.20 0.06
CA GLU A 30 -7.71 -14.15 -0.50
C GLU A 30 -8.53 -12.99 0.09
N LEU A 31 -7.85 -11.94 0.55
CA LEU A 31 -8.47 -10.80 1.22
C LEU A 31 -8.99 -9.79 0.22
N SER A 32 -10.17 -9.22 0.51
CA SER A 32 -10.69 -8.08 -0.23
C SER A 32 -9.84 -6.83 0.02
N THR A 33 -9.87 -5.88 -0.92
CA THR A 33 -9.19 -4.58 -0.79
C THR A 33 -9.54 -3.87 0.53
N ARG A 34 -10.77 -4.03 1.02
CA ARG A 34 -11.24 -3.44 2.28
C ARG A 34 -10.56 -4.07 3.49
N GLU A 35 -10.42 -5.39 3.51
CA GLU A 35 -9.74 -6.11 4.59
C GLU A 35 -8.25 -5.80 4.60
N VAL A 36 -7.62 -5.70 3.43
CA VAL A 36 -6.21 -5.28 3.31
C VAL A 36 -6.02 -3.86 3.84
N ALA A 37 -6.90 -2.92 3.51
CA ALA A 37 -6.85 -1.56 4.03
C ALA A 37 -6.87 -1.54 5.57
N ALA A 38 -7.83 -2.25 6.18
CA ALA A 38 -7.96 -2.34 7.63
C ALA A 38 -6.70 -2.96 8.28
N ARG A 39 -6.18 -4.06 7.72
CA ARG A 39 -4.97 -4.73 8.23
C ARG A 39 -3.70 -3.89 8.08
N CYS A 40 -3.66 -2.96 7.14
CA CYS A 40 -2.56 -2.01 6.95
C CYS A 40 -2.74 -0.70 7.73
N GLY A 41 -3.75 -0.60 8.60
CA GLY A 41 -3.99 0.57 9.46
C GLY A 41 -4.61 1.75 8.72
N PHE A 42 -5.43 1.50 7.70
CA PHE A 42 -6.26 2.51 7.04
C PHE A 42 -7.72 2.36 7.47
N ASP A 43 -8.26 3.38 8.13
CA ASP A 43 -9.67 3.40 8.54
C ASP A 43 -10.63 3.63 7.37
N ASP A 44 -10.18 4.34 6.34
CA ASP A 44 -10.94 4.63 5.12
C ASP A 44 -10.37 3.88 3.90
N PRO A 45 -11.14 2.95 3.29
CA PRO A 45 -10.73 2.25 2.06
C PRO A 45 -10.47 3.18 0.87
N SER A 46 -11.15 4.33 0.81
CA SER A 46 -10.94 5.31 -0.27
C SER A 46 -9.59 6.03 -0.12
N HIS A 47 -9.19 6.34 1.11
CA HIS A 47 -7.87 6.87 1.44
C HIS A 47 -6.77 5.86 1.12
N PHE A 48 -6.94 4.60 1.54
CA PHE A 48 -6.03 3.52 1.18
C PHE A 48 -5.84 3.45 -0.34
N SER A 49 -6.93 3.43 -1.10
CA SER A 49 -6.88 3.30 -2.57
C SER A 49 -6.11 4.45 -3.22
N ARG A 50 -6.31 5.70 -2.75
CA ARG A 50 -5.58 6.89 -3.24
C ARG A 50 -4.09 6.80 -2.94
N VAL A 51 -3.73 6.43 -1.71
CA VAL A 51 -2.34 6.31 -1.27
C VAL A 51 -1.63 5.16 -1.98
N PHE A 52 -2.29 4.01 -2.09
CA PHE A 52 -1.77 2.84 -2.81
C PHE A 52 -1.51 3.19 -4.28
N LYS A 53 -2.47 3.86 -4.95
CA LYS A 53 -2.28 4.33 -6.33
C LYS A 53 -1.16 5.34 -6.46
N ARG A 54 -1.02 6.28 -5.52
CA ARG A 54 0.09 7.25 -5.51
C ARG A 54 1.45 6.56 -5.42
N GLN A 55 1.55 5.48 -4.66
CA GLN A 55 2.81 4.75 -4.44
C GLN A 55 3.12 3.71 -5.52
N THR A 56 2.11 3.13 -6.16
CA THR A 56 2.27 1.99 -7.08
C THR A 56 1.87 2.31 -8.53
N ASN A 57 1.33 3.51 -8.78
CA ASN A 57 0.68 3.94 -10.02
C ASN A 57 -0.56 3.13 -10.44
N LEU A 58 -0.97 2.14 -9.64
CA LEU A 58 -2.09 1.24 -9.93
C LEU A 58 -3.07 1.25 -8.76
N SER A 59 -4.38 1.13 -9.03
CA SER A 59 -5.32 0.82 -7.95
C SER A 59 -5.01 -0.58 -7.37
N PRO A 60 -5.41 -0.88 -6.12
CA PRO A 60 -5.19 -2.19 -5.52
C PRO A 60 -5.66 -3.38 -6.39
N ARG A 61 -6.78 -3.20 -7.11
CA ARG A 61 -7.34 -4.24 -7.99
C ARG A 61 -6.54 -4.41 -9.27
N GLU A 62 -6.12 -3.30 -9.91
CA GLU A 62 -5.24 -3.34 -11.09
C GLU A 62 -3.88 -3.95 -10.74
N TRP A 63 -3.32 -3.55 -9.60
CA TRP A 63 -2.06 -4.09 -9.10
C TRP A 63 -2.15 -5.60 -8.88
N LEU A 64 -3.23 -6.10 -8.26
CA LEU A 64 -3.45 -7.52 -8.06
C LEU A 64 -3.57 -8.29 -9.39
N ALA A 65 -4.27 -7.71 -10.38
CA ALA A 65 -4.38 -8.33 -11.70
C ALA A 65 -2.99 -8.50 -12.33
N VAL A 66 -2.14 -7.46 -12.29
CA VAL A 66 -0.77 -7.52 -12.79
C VAL A 66 0.11 -8.48 -11.98
N ALA A 67 0.02 -8.45 -10.65
CA ALA A 67 0.81 -9.31 -9.77
C ALA A 67 0.53 -10.81 -9.94
N ARG A 68 -0.68 -11.17 -10.43
CA ARG A 68 -1.04 -12.55 -10.77
C ARG A 68 -0.53 -13.00 -12.15
N LEU A 69 -0.15 -12.06 -13.02
CA LEU A 69 0.41 -12.36 -14.34
C LEU A 69 1.93 -12.59 -14.30
N ILE A 70 2.59 -12.24 -13.20
CA ILE A 70 4.04 -12.39 -13.03
C ILE A 70 4.27 -13.59 -12.08
N PRO A 71 4.84 -14.71 -12.58
CA PRO A 71 5.09 -15.91 -11.78
C PRO A 71 6.08 -15.66 -10.63
#